data_AF-A0A0A0LQ89-F1
#
_entry.id   AF-A0A0A0LQ89-F1
#
_cell.length_a   1.000
_cell.length_b   1.000
_cell.length_c   1.000
_cell.angle_alpha   90.00
_cell.angle_beta   90.00
_cell.angle_gamma   90.00
#
_symmetry.space_group_name_H-M   'P 1'
#
loop_
_entity.id
_entity.type
_entity.pdbx_description
1 polymer ?
#
loop_
_entity_poly.entity_id
_entity_poly.type
_entity_poly.pdbx_seq_one_letter_code
_entity_poly.pdbx_strand_id
1 'polypeptide(L)'
;MGSIDRKSSIENEPRTLKMHQIQFAREAALYVMNTATIEEAMKIFTEGLQPVECKAIMEDKDSIVKNWYHDEEIDESLQPFYQLRDIVSAPF
;
A
#
# COMPACT_ATOMS: atom_id res chain seq x y z
N MET A 1 -15.77 35.49 -14.82
CA MET A 1 -15.44 34.07 -14.63
C MET A 1 -14.49 33.99 -13.44
N GLY A 2 -14.93 33.48 -12.30
CA GLY A 2 -14.09 33.33 -11.12
C GLY A 2 -13.23 32.07 -11.25
N SER A 3 -11.91 32.21 -11.09
CA SER A 3 -11.00 31.08 -10.92
C SER A 3 -11.38 30.35 -9.62
N ILE A 4 -11.57 29.03 -9.70
CA ILE A 4 -11.69 28.20 -8.50
C ILE A 4 -10.26 27.86 -8.08
N ASP A 5 -9.80 28.46 -6.99
CA ASP A 5 -8.49 28.12 -6.40
C ASP A 5 -8.57 26.74 -5.77
N ARG A 6 -8.02 25.73 -6.47
CA ARG A 6 -7.90 24.37 -5.95
C ARG A 6 -6.83 24.36 -4.87
N LYS A 7 -7.22 24.15 -3.61
CA LYS A 7 -6.28 23.83 -2.53
C LYS A 7 -6.10 22.33 -2.45
N SER A 8 -4.87 21.86 -2.19
CA SER A 8 -4.63 20.43 -1.96
C SER A 8 -5.37 19.96 -0.72
N SER A 9 -5.99 18.78 -0.81
CA SER A 9 -6.75 18.16 0.28
C SER A 9 -5.87 17.96 1.53
N ILE A 10 -4.58 17.62 1.35
CA ILE A 10 -3.66 17.39 2.47
C ILE A 10 -3.45 18.58 3.42
N GLU A 11 -3.61 19.82 2.95
CA GLU A 11 -3.41 21.00 3.80
C GLU A 11 -4.65 21.35 4.64
N ASN A 12 -5.82 20.87 4.23
CA ASN A 12 -7.09 21.21 4.86
C ASN A 12 -7.70 20.04 5.65
N GLU A 13 -7.29 18.81 5.37
CA GLU A 13 -7.80 17.62 6.04
C GLU A 13 -7.08 17.36 7.38
N PRO A 14 -7.82 17.02 8.45
CA PRO A 14 -7.21 16.65 9.71
C PRO A 14 -6.42 15.35 9.54
N ARG A 15 -5.13 15.38 9.82
CA ARG A 15 -4.30 14.17 9.80
C ARG A 15 -4.73 13.22 10.93
N THR A 16 -4.95 11.96 10.57
CA THR A 16 -5.25 10.88 11.53
C THR A 16 -4.16 10.73 12.60
N LEU A 17 -2.89 10.97 12.23
CA LEU A 17 -1.73 10.85 13.11
C LEU A 17 -0.83 12.09 13.04
N LYS A 18 -0.29 12.48 14.20
CA LYS A 18 0.80 13.47 14.32
C LYS A 18 2.14 12.84 13.91
N MET A 19 3.14 13.67 13.58
CA MET A 19 4.45 13.19 13.09
C MET A 19 5.12 12.16 14.03
N HIS A 20 5.13 12.41 15.34
CA HIS A 20 5.72 11.47 16.30
C HIS A 20 4.97 10.13 16.35
N GLN A 21 3.65 10.13 16.12
CA GLN A 21 2.86 8.90 16.08
C GLN A 21 3.18 8.10 14.80
N ILE A 22 3.47 8.78 13.69
CA ILE A 22 3.93 8.14 12.45
C ILE A 22 5.31 7.49 12.66
N GLN A 23 6.24 8.20 13.31
CA GLN A 23 7.57 7.67 13.62
C GLN A 23 7.47 6.45 14.54
N PHE A 24 6.67 6.57 15.60
CA PHE A 24 6.43 5.47 16.52
C PHE A 24 5.80 4.25 15.83
N ALA A 25 4.76 4.46 14.99
CA ALA A 25 4.14 3.38 14.24
C ALA A 25 5.12 2.70 13.28
N ARG A 26 6.04 3.47 12.66
CA ARG A 26 7.10 2.94 11.80
C ARG A 26 8.06 2.05 12.58
N GLU A 27 8.54 2.50 13.74
CA GLU A 27 9.44 1.72 14.59
C GLU A 27 8.79 0.43 15.08
N ALA A 28 7.51 0.51 15.49
CA ALA A 28 6.74 -0.67 15.90
C ALA A 28 6.55 -1.66 14.74
N ALA A 29 6.25 -1.17 13.53
CA ALA A 29 6.13 -2.03 12.35
C ALA A 29 7.46 -2.71 12.01
N LEU A 30 8.59 -1.98 12.08
CA LEU A 30 9.91 -2.56 11.88
C LEU A 30 10.24 -3.63 12.92
N TYR A 31 9.87 -3.41 14.18
CA TYR A 31 10.04 -4.41 15.23
C TYR A 31 9.30 -5.71 14.87
N VAL A 32 8.01 -5.63 14.53
CA VAL A 32 7.20 -6.80 14.14
C VAL A 32 7.84 -7.54 12.95
N MET A 33 8.24 -6.81 11.90
CA MET A 33 8.86 -7.41 10.70
C MET A 33 10.18 -8.12 11.00
N ASN A 34 10.94 -7.66 11.99
CA ASN A 34 12.24 -8.23 12.33
C ASN A 34 12.14 -9.39 13.33
N THR A 35 11.07 -9.47 14.12
CA THR A 35 10.97 -10.44 15.23
C THR A 35 9.91 -11.52 15.05
N ALA A 36 8.86 -11.25 14.26
CA ALA A 36 7.76 -12.19 14.06
C ALA A 36 7.96 -13.02 12.79
N THR A 37 7.32 -14.19 12.71
CA THR A 37 7.23 -14.91 11.43
C THR A 37 6.31 -14.17 10.46
N ILE A 38 6.37 -14.53 9.18
CA ILE A 38 5.53 -13.91 8.14
C ILE A 38 4.04 -14.08 8.47
N GLU A 39 3.64 -15.26 8.93
CA GLU A 39 2.24 -15.58 9.25
C GLU A 39 1.73 -14.75 10.44
N GLU A 40 2.56 -14.61 11.48
CA GLU A 40 2.24 -13.79 12.65
C GLU A 40 2.19 -12.31 12.30
N ALA A 41 3.15 -11.81 11.51
CA ALA A 41 3.16 -10.44 11.03
C ALA A 41 1.91 -10.16 10.17
N MET A 42 1.55 -11.05 9.25
CA MET A 42 0.32 -10.95 8.46
C MET A 42 -0.91 -10.85 9.34
N LYS A 43 -1.03 -11.70 10.37
CA LYS A 43 -2.13 -11.64 11.32
C LYS A 43 -2.17 -10.28 12.02
N ILE A 44 -1.05 -9.80 12.55
CA ILE A 44 -0.95 -8.51 13.26
C ILE A 44 -1.40 -7.35 12.36
N PHE A 45 -0.93 -7.30 11.12
CA PHE A 45 -1.23 -6.18 10.21
C PHE A 45 -2.63 -6.24 9.60
N THR A 46 -3.30 -7.39 9.62
CA THR A 46 -4.62 -7.57 9.01
C THR A 46 -5.75 -7.78 10.01
N GLU A 47 -5.43 -7.91 11.30
CA GLU A 47 -6.42 -8.08 12.36
C GLU A 47 -7.40 -6.89 12.38
N GLY A 48 -8.70 -7.21 12.21
CA GLY A 48 -9.78 -6.21 12.21
C GLY A 48 -9.96 -5.43 10.90
N LEU A 49 -9.14 -5.67 9.87
CA LEU A 49 -9.35 -5.08 8.55
C LEU A 49 -10.41 -5.87 7.77
N GLN A 50 -11.26 -5.15 7.03
CA GLN A 50 -12.15 -5.75 6.04
C GLN A 50 -11.53 -5.61 4.65
N PRO A 51 -11.51 -6.68 3.84
CA PRO A 51 -11.10 -6.57 2.45
C PRO A 51 -11.96 -5.55 1.70
N VAL A 52 -11.32 -4.67 0.94
CA VAL A 52 -12.05 -3.84 -0.02
C VAL A 52 -12.35 -4.73 -1.22
N GLU A 53 -13.64 -4.89 -1.55
CA GLU A 53 -14.07 -5.56 -2.78
C GLU A 53 -13.66 -4.70 -3.99
N CYS A 54 -12.43 -4.87 -4.43
CA CYS A 54 -12.03 -4.41 -5.74
C CYS A 54 -12.82 -5.24 -6.75
N LYS A 55 -13.72 -4.61 -7.52
CA LYS A 55 -14.19 -5.19 -8.78
C LYS A 55 -12.97 -5.29 -9.70
N ALA A 56 -12.18 -6.34 -9.53
CA ALA A 56 -11.25 -6.77 -10.56
C ALA A 56 -12.09 -6.95 -11.82
N ILE A 57 -11.75 -6.20 -12.87
CA ILE A 57 -12.24 -6.51 -14.21
C ILE A 57 -11.71 -7.92 -14.45
N MET A 58 -12.61 -8.89 -14.32
CA MET A 58 -12.30 -10.30 -14.48
C MET A 58 -12.01 -10.54 -15.96
N GLU A 59 -10.77 -10.34 -16.36
CA GLU A 59 -10.18 -11.10 -17.45
C GLU A 59 -9.15 -12.03 -16.78
N ASP A 60 -9.59 -13.28 -16.62
CA ASP A 60 -8.89 -14.48 -16.18
C ASP A 60 -8.43 -14.60 -14.72
N LYS A 61 -9.23 -15.39 -13.99
CA LYS A 61 -9.22 -15.65 -12.54
C LYS A 61 -8.01 -16.41 -11.98
N ASP A 62 -7.07 -16.83 -12.82
CA ASP A 62 -5.98 -17.72 -12.38
C ASP A 62 -4.62 -17.01 -12.20
N SER A 63 -4.50 -15.73 -12.57
CA SER A 63 -3.20 -15.04 -12.57
C SER A 63 -2.87 -14.31 -11.25
N ILE A 64 -3.89 -13.79 -10.54
CA ILE A 64 -3.68 -12.86 -9.41
C ILE A 64 -3.10 -13.53 -8.15
N VAL A 65 -3.42 -14.80 -7.90
CA VAL A 65 -3.07 -15.46 -6.63
C VAL A 65 -1.64 -16.02 -6.63
N LYS A 66 -0.97 -16.08 -7.79
CA LYS A 66 0.36 -16.70 -7.92
C LYS A 66 1.54 -15.74 -7.66
N ASN A 67 1.29 -14.43 -7.63
CA ASN A 67 2.35 -13.41 -7.58
C ASN A 67 2.89 -13.11 -6.16
N TRP A 68 2.44 -13.85 -5.14
CA TRP A 68 2.84 -13.59 -3.74
C TRP A 68 3.91 -14.59 -3.24
N TYR A 69 4.23 -15.61 -4.03
CA TYR A 69 5.16 -16.70 -3.65
C TYR A 69 6.15 -17.06 -4.78
N HIS A 70 6.72 -16.08 -5.50
CA HIS A 70 7.87 -16.36 -6.36
C HIS A 70 9.11 -15.59 -5.92
N ASP A 71 9.95 -16.40 -5.27
CA ASP A 71 11.40 -16.36 -5.15
C ASP A 71 12.11 -15.72 -6.36
N GLU A 72 13.27 -15.17 -6.06
CA GLU A 72 14.15 -14.32 -6.88
C GLU A 72 14.42 -14.83 -8.31
N GLU A 73 13.65 -14.44 -9.32
CA GLU A 73 14.15 -14.21 -10.68
C GLU A 73 13.35 -13.07 -11.34
N ILE A 74 14.00 -11.93 -11.56
CA ILE A 74 13.42 -10.75 -12.21
C ILE A 74 13.20 -11.09 -13.69
N ASP A 75 11.96 -11.44 -14.04
CA ASP A 75 11.54 -11.54 -15.44
C ASP A 75 11.45 -10.14 -16.06
N GLU A 76 12.33 -9.86 -17.03
CA GLU A 76 12.36 -8.62 -17.81
C GLU A 76 11.04 -8.33 -18.55
N SER A 77 10.10 -9.27 -18.62
CA SER A 77 8.75 -9.03 -19.17
C SER A 77 7.80 -8.28 -18.20
N LEU A 78 8.13 -8.18 -16.91
CA LEU A 78 7.29 -7.52 -15.89
C LEU A 78 7.47 -6.00 -15.81
N GLN A 79 8.29 -5.40 -16.69
CA GLN A 79 8.52 -3.95 -16.73
C GLN A 79 7.25 -3.08 -16.77
N PRO A 80 6.14 -3.45 -17.46
CA PRO A 80 4.96 -2.59 -17.51
C PRO A 80 4.21 -2.48 -16.17
N PHE A 81 4.32 -3.47 -15.28
CA PHE A 81 3.56 -3.51 -14.03
C PHE A 81 4.30 -2.92 -12.83
N TYR A 82 5.64 -2.94 -12.84
CA TYR A 82 6.44 -2.22 -11.84
C TYR A 82 6.49 -0.70 -12.08
N GLN A 83 6.04 -0.24 -13.25
CA GLN A 83 5.91 1.18 -13.58
C GLN A 83 4.62 1.84 -13.06
N LEU A 84 3.71 1.09 -12.41
CA LEU A 84 2.37 1.57 -12.06
C LEU A 84 2.09 1.67 -10.56
N ARG A 85 3.03 2.22 -9.79
CA ARG A 85 2.72 3.29 -8.82
C ARG A 85 3.97 4.16 -8.65
N ASP A 86 3.98 5.28 -9.37
CA ASP A 86 4.81 6.41 -8.99
C ASP A 86 4.31 6.92 -7.62
N ILE A 87 4.90 6.39 -6.54
CA ILE A 87 4.64 6.82 -5.16
C ILE A 87 5.08 8.27 -4.94
N VAL A 88 5.90 8.83 -5.84
CA VAL A 88 6.37 10.21 -5.83
C VAL A 88 5.33 11.15 -6.46
N SER A 89 4.51 10.64 -7.39
CA SER A 89 3.37 11.33 -8.03
C SER A 89 2.01 10.97 -7.41
N ALA A 90 1.99 10.11 -6.39
CA ALA A 90 0.79 9.89 -5.60
C ALA A 90 0.33 11.25 -5.01
N PRO A 91 -0.90 11.70 -5.31
CA PRO A 91 -1.31 13.04 -4.91
C PRO A 91 -1.39 13.15 -3.39
N PHE A 92 -0.78 14.21 -2.87
CA PHE A 92 -1.04 14.75 -1.53
C PHE A 92 -2.10 15.85 -1.62
#